data_AF-A0A2H0NF85-F1
#
_entry.id   AF-A0A2H0NF85-F1
#
_cell.length_a   1.000
_cell.length_b   1.000
_cell.length_c   1.000
_cell.angle_alpha   90.00
_cell.angle_beta   90.00
_cell.angle_gamma   90.00
#
_symmetry.space_group_name_H-M   'P 1'
#
loop_
_entity.id
_entity.type
_entity.pdbx_description
1 polymer ?
#
loop_
_entity_poly.entity_id
_entity_poly.type
_entity_poly.pdbx_seq_one_letter_code
_entity_poly.pdbx_strand_id
1 'polypeptide(L)'
;MKRKSKPQKTDKMKFFLYRGLFRCGECGFTITADRKIKPSGKPYTYYYCTRKNPNHKCSQNVFTREEKISSQINEAIQKVSLPDDWTDKMLNELEDEKKEKAQSSRFFAQKTENEIKIIDEKLEKLMNAYLESALNLVEYREAKNKLVNQKQLLKDKLTAFEKKSANRFELAIAFLKEA
;
A
#
# COMPACT_ATOMS: atom_id res chain seq x y z
N MET A 1 -3.31 -19.33 -45.96
CA MET A 1 -3.85 -20.36 -45.04
C MET A 1 -5.34 -20.13 -44.82
N LYS A 2 -6.22 -20.98 -45.37
CA LYS A 2 -7.68 -20.91 -45.10
C LYS A 2 -7.94 -21.33 -43.64
N ARG A 3 -8.54 -20.45 -42.83
CA ARG A 3 -8.97 -20.77 -41.46
C ARG A 3 -9.94 -21.96 -41.49
N LYS A 4 -9.55 -23.10 -40.91
CA LYS A 4 -10.34 -24.34 -40.85
C LYS A 4 -11.46 -24.32 -39.79
N SER A 5 -11.56 -23.27 -38.98
CA SER A 5 -12.54 -23.17 -37.89
C SER A 5 -13.50 -22.01 -38.12
N LYS A 6 -14.80 -22.28 -37.94
CA LYS A 6 -15.87 -21.27 -37.86
C LYS A 6 -15.48 -20.24 -36.77
N PRO A 7 -15.58 -18.92 -37.00
CA PRO A 7 -15.30 -17.93 -35.96
C PRO A 7 -16.20 -18.22 -34.76
N GLN A 8 -15.60 -18.60 -33.64
CA GLN A 8 -16.34 -18.73 -32.38
C GLN A 8 -16.88 -17.35 -32.05
N LYS A 9 -18.19 -17.25 -31.81
CA LYS A 9 -18.77 -16.09 -31.15
C LYS A 9 -17.91 -15.84 -29.90
N THR A 10 -17.44 -14.62 -29.71
CA THR A 10 -16.70 -14.22 -28.51
C THR A 10 -17.67 -14.18 -27.34
N ASP A 11 -18.17 -15.35 -26.95
CA ASP A 11 -18.86 -15.52 -25.68
C ASP A 11 -17.86 -15.09 -24.61
N LYS A 12 -18.28 -14.12 -23.79
CA LYS A 12 -17.48 -13.67 -22.65
C LYS A 12 -17.09 -14.90 -21.86
N MET A 13 -15.79 -15.07 -21.66
CA MET A 13 -15.25 -16.26 -20.98
C MET A 13 -15.92 -16.39 -19.61
N LYS A 14 -16.49 -17.57 -19.33
CA LYS A 14 -17.17 -17.82 -18.06
C LYS A 14 -16.19 -17.60 -16.90
N PHE A 15 -16.64 -16.88 -15.87
CA PHE A 15 -15.88 -16.65 -14.66
C PHE A 15 -15.86 -17.91 -13.79
N PHE A 16 -14.68 -18.28 -13.31
CA PHE A 16 -14.44 -19.33 -12.32
C PHE A 16 -13.32 -18.85 -11.40
N LEU A 17 -13.50 -19.03 -10.10
CA LEU A 17 -12.64 -18.42 -9.07
C LEU A 17 -11.17 -18.84 -9.23
N TYR A 18 -10.90 -20.13 -9.45
CA TYR A 18 -9.53 -20.67 -9.51
C TYR A 18 -9.04 -20.91 -10.93
N ARG A 19 -9.63 -20.24 -11.93
CA ARG A 19 -9.24 -20.42 -13.34
C ARG A 19 -7.78 -20.03 -13.55
N GLY A 20 -6.99 -20.97 -14.08
CA GLY A 20 -5.58 -20.74 -14.39
C GLY A 20 -4.63 -20.83 -13.18
N LEU A 21 -5.15 -21.07 -11.98
CA LEU A 21 -4.34 -21.18 -10.77
C LEU A 21 -3.66 -22.55 -10.65
N PHE A 22 -4.36 -23.61 -11.02
CA PHE A 22 -3.90 -24.99 -10.81
C PHE A 22 -3.38 -25.66 -12.08
N ARG A 23 -2.35 -26.49 -11.91
CA ARG A 23 -1.84 -27.42 -12.92
C ARG A 23 -2.00 -28.85 -12.41
N CYS A 24 -2.24 -29.77 -13.34
CA CYS A 24 -2.30 -31.19 -13.03
C CYS A 24 -0.91 -31.67 -12.61
N GLY A 25 -0.81 -32.32 -11.44
CA GLY A 25 0.46 -32.87 -10.96
C GLY A 25 1.02 -34.02 -11.80
N GLU A 26 0.18 -34.70 -12.58
CA GLU A 26 0.61 -35.83 -13.43
C GLU A 26 1.10 -35.37 -14.80
N CYS A 27 0.27 -34.64 -15.54
CA CYS A 27 0.59 -34.24 -16.91
C CYS A 27 1.02 -32.76 -17.06
N GLY A 28 1.07 -31.98 -15.97
CA GLY A 28 1.46 -30.57 -16.00
C GLY A 28 0.49 -29.61 -16.70
N PHE A 29 -0.60 -30.12 -17.28
CA PHE A 29 -1.57 -29.30 -18.03
C PHE A 29 -2.49 -28.51 -17.08
N THR A 30 -2.96 -27.35 -17.53
CA THR A 30 -3.82 -26.47 -16.73
C THR A 30 -5.14 -27.15 -16.37
N ILE A 31 -5.53 -27.07 -15.10
CA ILE A 31 -6.83 -27.55 -14.62
C ILE A 31 -7.93 -26.63 -15.15
N THR A 32 -9.01 -27.24 -15.64
CA THR A 32 -10.18 -26.52 -16.18
C THR A 32 -11.37 -26.68 -15.24
N ALA A 33 -12.33 -25.77 -15.32
CA ALA A 33 -13.54 -25.78 -14.51
C ALA A 33 -14.79 -25.93 -15.37
N ASP A 34 -15.82 -26.59 -14.83
CA ASP A 34 -17.15 -26.65 -15.42
C ASP A 34 -18.24 -26.59 -14.34
N ARG A 35 -19.39 -25.99 -14.67
CA ARG A 35 -20.54 -25.85 -13.77
C ARG A 35 -21.61 -26.85 -14.16
N LYS A 36 -21.97 -27.74 -13.23
CA LYS A 36 -23.02 -28.75 -13.41
C LYS A 36 -24.20 -28.47 -12.49
N ILE A 37 -25.40 -28.47 -13.05
CA ILE A 37 -26.66 -28.37 -12.30
C ILE A 37 -27.13 -29.80 -12.01
N LYS A 38 -27.33 -30.14 -10.74
CA LYS A 38 -27.87 -31.45 -10.34
C LYS A 38 -29.38 -31.52 -10.61
N PRO A 39 -29.99 -32.72 -10.66
CA PRO A 39 -31.45 -32.87 -10.77
C PRO A 39 -32.23 -32.10 -9.70
N SER A 40 -31.61 -31.86 -8.54
CA SER A 40 -32.14 -31.04 -7.45
C SER A 40 -32.12 -29.52 -7.71
N GLY A 41 -31.77 -29.06 -8.92
CA GLY A 41 -31.64 -27.64 -9.29
C GLY A 41 -30.40 -26.92 -8.76
N LYS A 42 -29.60 -27.54 -7.89
CA LYS A 42 -28.41 -26.91 -7.28
C LYS A 42 -27.20 -26.93 -8.22
N PRO A 43 -26.57 -25.78 -8.53
CA PRO A 43 -25.35 -25.71 -9.34
C PRO A 43 -24.10 -26.05 -8.50
N TYR A 44 -23.16 -26.76 -9.10
CA TYR A 44 -21.84 -27.07 -8.51
C TYR A 44 -20.74 -26.80 -9.53
N THR A 45 -19.66 -26.17 -9.10
CA THR A 45 -18.45 -25.97 -9.90
C THR A 45 -17.46 -27.10 -9.61
N TYR A 46 -16.97 -27.74 -10.67
CA TYR A 46 -15.97 -28.81 -10.60
C TYR A 46 -14.71 -28.42 -11.36
N TYR A 47 -13.56 -28.71 -10.77
CA TYR A 47 -12.24 -28.56 -11.38
C TYR A 47 -11.66 -29.94 -11.72
N TYR A 48 -11.09 -30.07 -12.91
CA TYR A 48 -10.56 -31.33 -13.42
C TYR A 48 -9.49 -31.13 -14.49
N CYS A 49 -8.66 -32.16 -14.69
CA CYS A 49 -7.72 -32.22 -15.79
C CYS A 49 -8.44 -32.64 -17.08
N THR A 50 -8.22 -31.93 -18.18
CA THR A 50 -8.80 -32.31 -19.49
C THR A 50 -8.13 -33.54 -20.08
N ARG A 51 -6.93 -33.92 -19.59
CA ARG A 51 -6.06 -34.98 -20.14
C ARG A 51 -5.66 -34.77 -21.60
N LYS A 52 -5.79 -33.53 -22.11
CA LYS A 52 -5.50 -33.18 -23.50
C LYS A 52 -4.08 -32.66 -23.71
N ASN A 53 -3.14 -32.97 -22.80
CA ASN A 53 -1.76 -32.57 -23.03
C ASN A 53 -1.21 -33.37 -24.22
N PRO A 54 -0.77 -32.72 -25.31
CA PRO A 54 -0.20 -33.43 -26.46
C PRO A 54 1.11 -34.16 -26.11
N ASN A 55 1.82 -33.72 -25.08
CA ASN A 55 3.17 -34.21 -24.75
C ASN A 55 3.16 -35.31 -23.68
N HIS A 56 2.09 -35.45 -22.90
CA HIS A 56 2.03 -36.40 -21.78
C HIS A 56 0.64 -37.03 -21.64
N LYS A 57 0.59 -38.37 -21.57
CA LYS A 57 -0.64 -39.10 -21.21
C LYS A 57 -0.96 -38.88 -19.74
N CYS A 58 -2.25 -38.76 -19.42
CA CYS A 58 -2.74 -38.44 -18.08
C CYS A 58 -3.82 -39.43 -17.67
N SER A 59 -3.64 -40.10 -16.54
CA SER A 59 -4.58 -41.05 -15.96
C SER A 59 -5.59 -40.41 -15.01
N GLN A 60 -5.37 -39.15 -14.57
CA GLN A 60 -6.32 -38.40 -13.74
C GLN A 60 -7.76 -38.41 -14.30
N ASN A 61 -8.71 -38.91 -13.51
CA ASN A 61 -10.14 -38.90 -13.84
C ASN A 61 -11.01 -38.23 -12.77
N VAL A 62 -10.38 -37.57 -11.80
CA VAL A 62 -11.08 -37.03 -10.63
C VAL A 62 -11.62 -35.64 -10.94
N PHE A 63 -12.86 -35.40 -10.50
CA PHE A 63 -13.51 -34.09 -10.52
C PHE A 63 -13.64 -33.59 -9.09
N THR A 64 -12.98 -32.49 -8.76
CA THR A 64 -12.98 -31.92 -7.41
C THR A 64 -13.94 -30.74 -7.34
N ARG A 65 -14.79 -30.70 -6.31
CA ARG A 65 -15.71 -29.57 -6.08
C ARG A 65 -14.93 -28.33 -5.61
N GLU A 66 -15.37 -27.16 -6.05
CA GLU A 66 -14.81 -25.87 -5.63
C GLU A 66 -14.72 -25.73 -4.11
N GLU A 67 -15.78 -26.09 -3.38
CA GLU A 67 -15.85 -26.05 -1.91
C GLU A 67 -14.69 -26.79 -1.23
N LYS A 68 -14.29 -27.95 -1.75
CA LYS A 68 -13.18 -28.74 -1.18
C LYS A 68 -11.83 -28.06 -1.42
N ILE A 69 -11.67 -27.46 -2.59
CA ILE A 69 -10.46 -26.71 -2.95
C ILE A 69 -10.37 -25.47 -2.06
N SER A 70 -11.46 -24.70 -1.94
CA SER A 70 -11.53 -23.53 -1.05
C SER A 70 -11.21 -23.89 0.40
N SER A 71 -11.72 -25.01 0.90
CA SER A 71 -11.41 -25.48 2.25
C SER A 71 -9.91 -25.74 2.46
N GLN A 72 -9.25 -26.41 1.50
CA GLN A 72 -7.81 -26.68 1.60
C GLN A 72 -6.97 -25.41 1.50
N ILE A 73 -7.37 -24.48 0.62
CA ILE A 73 -6.71 -23.17 0.51
C ILE A 73 -6.85 -22.40 1.82
N ASN A 74 -8.06 -22.33 2.39
CA ASN A 74 -8.29 -21.62 3.64
C ASN A 74 -7.46 -22.19 4.78
N GLU A 75 -7.38 -23.52 4.91
CA GLU A 75 -6.54 -24.15 5.92
C GLU A 75 -5.04 -23.84 5.73
N ALA A 76 -4.57 -23.77 4.48
CA ALA A 76 -3.20 -23.40 4.18
C ALA A 76 -2.92 -21.91 4.47
N ILE A 77 -3.86 -21.01 4.15
CA ILE A 77 -3.76 -19.57 4.41
C ILE A 77 -3.84 -19.28 5.91
N GLN A 78 -4.71 -19.97 6.65
CA GLN A 78 -4.84 -19.79 8.10
C GLN A 78 -3.54 -20.09 8.86
N LYS A 79 -2.70 -21.02 8.37
CA LYS A 79 -1.39 -21.33 8.98
C LYS A 79 -0.38 -20.18 8.85
N VAL A 80 -0.60 -19.25 7.93
CA VAL A 80 0.26 -18.09 7.69
C VAL A 80 -0.43 -16.76 7.98
N SER A 81 -1.69 -16.79 8.41
CA SER A 81 -2.45 -15.61 8.84
C SER A 81 -1.91 -15.11 10.17
N LEU A 82 -1.96 -13.80 10.37
CA LEU A 82 -1.47 -13.16 11.58
C LEU A 82 -2.42 -13.54 12.74
N PRO A 83 -1.93 -14.13 13.84
CA PRO A 83 -2.80 -14.39 14.99
C PRO A 83 -3.33 -13.09 15.58
N ASP A 84 -4.59 -13.07 16.02
CA ASP A 84 -5.23 -11.89 16.60
C ASP A 84 -4.43 -11.30 17.78
N ASP A 85 -3.83 -12.15 18.62
CA ASP A 85 -2.97 -11.73 19.74
C ASP A 85 -1.75 -10.90 19.27
N TRP A 86 -1.24 -11.17 18.08
CA TRP A 86 -0.14 -10.40 17.48
C TRP A 86 -0.64 -9.10 16.88
N THR A 87 -1.84 -9.11 16.31
CA THR A 87 -2.50 -7.91 15.78
C THR A 87 -2.66 -6.86 16.87
N ASP A 88 -3.20 -7.24 18.03
CA ASP A 88 -3.40 -6.33 19.16
C ASP A 88 -2.07 -5.77 19.69
N LYS A 89 -1.04 -6.60 19.78
CA LYS A 89 0.29 -6.16 20.19
C LYS A 89 0.90 -5.17 19.19
N MET A 90 0.77 -5.44 17.88
CA MET A 90 1.25 -4.53 16.84
C MET A 90 0.50 -3.21 16.82
N LEU A 91 -0.82 -3.22 17.06
CA LEU A 91 -1.63 -2.01 17.14
C LEU A 91 -1.19 -1.13 18.33
N ASN A 92 -0.96 -1.72 19.49
CA ASN A 92 -0.48 -1.00 20.66
C ASN A 92 0.90 -0.37 20.42
N GLU A 93 1.84 -1.12 19.84
CA GLU A 93 3.17 -0.60 19.48
C GLU A 93 3.07 0.58 18.50
N LEU A 94 2.21 0.48 17.48
CA LEU A 94 1.99 1.57 16.52
C LEU A 94 1.39 2.82 17.17
N GLU A 95 0.50 2.65 18.14
CA GLU A 95 -0.10 3.77 18.88
C GLU A 95 0.96 4.48 19.75
N ASP A 96 1.88 3.72 20.37
CA ASP A 96 2.97 4.27 21.17
C ASP A 96 4.03 4.96 20.29
N GLU A 97 4.45 4.35 19.17
CA GLU A 97 5.30 5.02 18.17
C GLU A 97 4.67 6.33 17.66
N LYS A 98 3.35 6.34 17.44
CA LYS A 98 2.61 7.54 17.02
C LYS A 98 2.69 8.64 18.07
N LYS A 99 2.55 8.31 19.36
CA LYS A 99 2.69 9.28 20.46
C LYS A 99 4.11 9.83 20.55
N GLU A 100 5.13 8.96 20.51
CA GLU A 100 6.54 9.37 20.55
C GLU A 100 6.90 10.27 19.36
N LYS A 101 6.42 9.89 18.17
CA LYS A 101 6.64 10.70 16.97
C LYS A 101 5.90 12.03 17.04
N ALA A 102 4.68 12.07 17.59
CA ALA A 102 3.97 13.33 17.81
C ALA A 102 4.72 14.24 18.81
N GLN A 103 5.28 13.67 19.87
CA GLN A 103 6.08 14.40 20.85
C GLN A 103 7.37 14.97 20.25
N SER A 104 8.16 14.14 19.56
CA SER A 104 9.37 14.59 18.86
C SER A 104 9.08 15.61 17.76
N SER A 105 7.97 15.44 17.03
CA SER A 105 7.48 16.42 16.04
C SER A 105 7.18 17.77 16.68
N ARG A 106 6.51 17.78 17.84
CA ARG A 106 6.25 19.02 18.60
C ARG A 106 7.54 19.70 19.05
N PHE A 107 8.50 18.95 19.59
CA PHE A 107 9.80 19.49 19.97
C PHE A 107 10.54 20.11 18.78
N PHE A 108 10.51 19.45 17.63
CA PHE A 108 11.13 19.96 16.41
C PHE A 108 10.46 21.23 15.88
N ALA A 109 9.12 21.26 15.87
CA ALA A 109 8.34 22.44 15.48
C ALA A 109 8.65 23.62 16.40
N GLN A 110 8.62 23.40 17.72
CA GLN A 110 8.91 24.45 18.71
C GLN A 110 10.34 24.99 18.60
N LYS A 111 11.32 24.12 18.34
CA LYS A 111 12.71 24.55 18.07
C LYS A 111 12.79 25.43 16.83
N THR A 112 12.15 25.01 15.73
CA THR A 112 12.15 25.74 14.46
C THR A 112 11.43 27.09 14.58
N GLU A 113 10.32 27.15 15.32
CA GLU A 113 9.61 28.39 15.64
C GLU A 113 10.47 29.36 16.46
N ASN A 114 11.22 28.87 17.44
CA ASN A 114 12.15 29.68 18.21
C ASN A 114 13.29 30.23 17.33
N GLU A 115 13.82 29.45 16.39
CA GLU A 115 14.81 29.93 15.42
C GLU A 115 14.23 31.04 14.53
N ILE A 116 12.96 30.92 14.11
CA ILE A 116 12.27 31.98 13.35
C ILE A 116 12.14 33.25 14.19
N LYS A 117 11.77 33.15 15.47
CA LYS A 117 11.70 34.32 16.37
C LYS A 117 13.03 35.04 16.51
N ILE A 118 14.13 34.29 16.66
CA ILE A 118 15.49 34.86 16.73
C ILE A 118 15.83 35.60 15.42
N ILE A 119 15.42 35.09 14.26
CA ILE A 119 15.63 35.79 12.98
C ILE A 119 14.78 37.06 12.91
N ASP A 120 13.56 37.04 13.44
CA ASP A 120 12.69 38.23 13.48
C ASP A 120 13.27 39.33 14.37
N GLU A 121 13.78 38.98 15.55
CA GLU A 121 14.52 39.94 16.40
C GLU A 121 15.76 40.51 15.70
N LYS A 122 16.48 39.70 14.90
CA LYS A 122 17.63 40.17 14.12
C LYS A 122 17.21 41.12 13.00
N LEU A 123 16.08 40.86 12.34
CA LEU A 123 15.52 41.73 11.31
C LEU A 123 15.09 43.08 11.88
N GLU A 124 14.46 43.09 13.06
CA GLU A 124 14.11 44.34 13.76
C GLU A 124 15.35 45.15 14.14
N LYS A 125 16.38 44.51 14.72
CA LYS A 125 17.65 45.17 15.04
C LYS A 125 18.35 45.72 13.80
N LEU A 126 18.34 44.98 12.70
CA LEU A 126 18.89 45.42 11.42
C LEU A 126 18.16 46.67 10.89
N MET A 127 16.84 46.73 11.08
CA MET A 127 16.04 47.89 10.68
C MET A 127 16.36 49.12 11.51
N ASN A 128 16.50 48.97 12.84
CA ASN A 128 16.90 50.05 13.73
C ASN A 128 18.31 50.59 13.40
N ALA A 129 19.28 49.70 13.16
CA ALA A 129 20.64 50.10 12.78
C ALA A 129 20.68 50.90 11.45
N TYR A 130 19.80 50.57 10.51
CA TYR A 130 19.65 51.37 9.28
C TYR A 130 19.03 52.75 9.54
N LEU A 131 18.02 52.84 10.41
CA LEU A 131 17.39 54.11 10.79
C LEU A 131 18.35 55.05 11.55
N GLU A 132 19.26 54.48 12.35
CA GLU A 132 20.34 55.22 13.03
C GLU A 132 21.49 55.61 12.09
N SER A 133 21.37 55.34 10.78
CA SER A 133 22.39 55.60 9.75
C SER A 133 23.73 54.87 10.00
N ALA A 134 23.73 53.79 10.78
CA ALA A 134 24.92 52.99 11.07
C ALA A 134 25.31 52.05 9.91
N LEU A 135 24.46 51.89 8.89
CA LEU A 135 24.64 50.98 7.75
C LEU A 135 24.35 51.67 6.42
N ASN A 136 25.08 51.30 5.37
CA ASN A 136 24.77 51.72 4.02
C ASN A 136 23.59 50.90 3.43
N LEU A 137 22.85 51.48 2.47
CA LEU A 137 21.69 50.87 1.82
C LEU A 137 22.03 49.49 1.19
N VAL A 138 23.23 49.35 0.63
CA VAL A 138 23.69 48.11 -0.01
C VAL A 138 23.90 47.01 1.04
N GLU A 139 24.58 47.31 2.13
CA GLU A 139 24.86 46.38 3.24
C GLU A 139 23.56 45.93 3.93
N TYR A 140 22.63 46.87 4.15
CA TYR A 140 21.31 46.58 4.69
C TYR A 140 20.52 45.61 3.80
N ARG A 141 20.49 45.84 2.48
CA ARG A 141 19.78 44.97 1.53
C ARG A 141 20.37 43.56 1.50
N GLU A 142 21.69 43.43 1.50
CA GLU A 142 22.34 42.12 1.52
C GLU A 142 22.06 41.34 2.81
N ALA A 143 22.19 41.98 3.97
CA ALA A 143 21.90 41.37 5.27
C ALA A 143 20.42 40.97 5.39
N LYS A 144 19.51 41.83 4.95
CA LYS A 144 18.06 41.56 4.93
C LYS A 144 17.73 40.36 4.05
N ASN A 145 18.27 40.31 2.83
CA ASN A 145 18.01 39.19 1.91
C ASN A 145 18.49 37.84 2.48
N LYS A 146 19.66 37.81 3.14
CA LYS A 146 20.16 36.59 3.81
C LYS A 146 19.21 36.12 4.91
N LEU A 147 18.78 37.02 5.80
CA LEU A 147 17.89 36.69 6.91
C LEU A 147 16.49 36.28 6.44
N VAL A 148 15.93 36.98 5.44
CA VAL A 148 14.63 36.64 4.85
C VAL A 148 14.66 35.27 4.18
N ASN A 149 15.72 34.95 3.42
CA ASN A 149 15.88 33.63 2.81
C ASN A 149 15.99 32.53 3.87
N GLN A 150 16.75 32.76 4.94
CA GLN A 150 16.84 31.81 6.06
C GLN A 150 15.47 31.59 6.74
N LYS A 151 14.72 32.66 6.98
CA LYS A 151 13.35 32.57 7.53
C LYS A 151 12.43 31.76 6.61
N GLN A 152 12.49 32.00 5.31
CA GLN A 152 11.67 31.27 4.34
C GLN A 152 12.02 29.78 4.33
N LEU A 153 13.30 29.43 4.33
CA LEU A 153 13.75 28.03 4.38
C LEU A 153 13.26 27.31 5.65
N LEU A 154 13.24 27.98 6.81
CA LEU A 154 12.71 27.40 8.05
C LEU A 154 11.19 27.21 7.99
N LYS A 155 10.45 28.17 7.41
CA LYS A 155 8.99 28.04 7.19
C LYS A 155 8.66 26.89 6.24
N ASP A 156 9.41 26.76 5.15
CA ASP A 156 9.20 25.69 4.18
C ASP A 156 9.49 24.31 4.82
N LYS A 157 10.52 24.23 5.68
CA LYS A 157 10.79 23.02 6.47
C LYS A 157 9.64 22.66 7.41
N LEU A 158 9.05 23.64 8.10
CA LEU A 158 7.92 23.43 9.01
C LEU A 158 6.71 22.85 8.26
N THR A 159 6.32 23.48 7.15
CA THR A 159 5.17 23.05 6.33
C THR A 159 5.38 21.70 5.65
N ALA A 160 6.62 21.39 5.23
CA ALA A 160 6.95 20.08 4.66
C ALA A 160 6.86 18.95 5.70
N PHE A 161 7.17 19.24 6.96
CA PHE A 161 7.16 18.26 8.03
C PHE A 161 5.73 17.86 8.44
N GLU A 162 4.82 18.83 8.54
CA GLU A 162 3.39 18.59 8.86
C GLU A 162 2.74 17.64 7.85
N LYS A 163 3.04 17.78 6.56
CA LYS A 163 2.46 16.96 5.48
C LYS A 163 2.94 15.51 5.48
N LYS A 164 4.09 15.18 6.07
CA LYS A 164 4.73 13.86 5.93
C LYS A 164 4.44 12.89 7.08
N SER A 165 3.93 13.38 8.22
CA SER A 165 3.94 12.60 9.47
C SER A 165 2.79 11.60 9.63
N ALA A 166 1.57 11.93 9.15
CA ALA A 166 0.35 11.21 9.55
C ALA A 166 0.02 9.94 8.74
N ASN A 167 0.33 9.92 7.43
CA ASN A 167 -0.27 8.95 6.50
C ASN A 167 0.14 7.47 6.75
N ARG A 168 1.36 7.20 7.25
CA ARG A 168 1.86 5.82 7.39
C ARG A 168 1.13 5.01 8.48
N PHE A 169 0.80 5.63 9.62
CA PHE A 169 0.19 4.91 10.74
C PHE A 169 -1.25 4.50 10.43
N GLU A 170 -2.00 5.36 9.75
CA GLU A 170 -3.38 5.07 9.33
C GLU A 170 -3.44 3.86 8.39
N LEU A 171 -2.54 3.81 7.41
CA LEU A 171 -2.43 2.67 6.48
C LEU A 171 -2.03 1.37 7.19
N ALA A 172 -1.09 1.44 8.13
CA ALA A 172 -0.65 0.28 8.90
C ALA A 172 -1.76 -0.27 9.81
N ILE A 173 -2.51 0.62 10.48
CA ILE A 173 -3.65 0.24 11.32
C ILE A 173 -4.78 -0.36 10.48
N ALA A 174 -5.07 0.21 9.32
CA ALA A 174 -6.08 -0.34 8.41
C ALA A 174 -5.70 -1.75 7.94
N PHE A 175 -4.44 -1.95 7.54
CA PHE A 175 -3.95 -3.26 7.13
C PHE A 175 -4.09 -4.31 8.24
N LEU A 176 -3.70 -3.97 9.48
CA LEU A 176 -3.79 -4.90 10.62
C LEU A 176 -5.24 -5.25 10.98
N LYS A 177 -6.21 -4.36 10.74
CA LYS A 177 -7.63 -4.63 10.97
C LYS A 177 -8.30 -5.47 9.88
N GLU A 178 -7.69 -5.53 8.70
CA GLU A 178 -8.18 -6.30 7.56
C GLU A 178 -7.46 -7.65 7.38
N ALA A 179 -6.34 -7.86 8.08
CA ALA A 179 -5.49 -9.05 8.04
C ALA A 179 -6.04 -10.21 8.88
#